data_AF-A0AAD9UG70-F1
#
_entry.id   AF-A0AAD9UG70-F1
#
_cell.length_a   1.000
_cell.length_b   1.000
_cell.length_c   1.000
_cell.angle_alpha   90.00
_cell.angle_beta   90.00
_cell.angle_gamma   90.00
#
_symmetry.space_group_name_H-M   'P 1'
#
loop_
_entity.id
_entity.type
_entity.pdbx_description
1 polymer ?
#
loop_
_entity_poly.entity_id
_entity_poly.type
_entity_poly.pdbx_seq_one_letter_code
_entity_poly.pdbx_strand_id
1 'polypeptide(L)'
;MGASCGGGNMKADDDIYQSVGLQSRHAYSILDVQDVQGNRQVLLSRLVRLRNPWGRFSWSGDWSDNSPMWDNILSADRDALMPHGTEHGVFWMSLKDIMKYFDSIDICKFHNDWMEVRLSGTFPSRADEPIVVTVIEVFDTTEVEFGLFQEGARGHKQSSALDLSIVVMQPQSDRQLTGPVVVCNPRLPHRFVGCNHILGPGKYSVVCLAFNHWSSGPCQAPGYVLSIHSSKVLLVNQVAAPDYTLADTVIQLVMSQGRRHDSRDEMTTYSLTHGCSGFINVIENRHPLYAINVQCDCSGSFNVVSTRETLKMTDLIPPLHRQVVILLSQLESTDGFSISHRLVDRVNPSVTDLGNWARPGECHVPALGRAVHNLHAPRPM
;
A
#
# COMPACT_ATOMS: atom_id res chain seq x y z
N MET A 1 13.76 0.04 -18.10
CA MET A 1 13.93 -0.10 -16.63
C MET A 1 14.81 1.05 -16.15
N GLY A 2 14.49 1.63 -15.00
CA GLY A 2 15.30 2.65 -14.34
C GLY A 2 16.03 2.06 -13.13
N ALA A 3 17.11 2.72 -12.71
CA ALA A 3 17.79 2.43 -11.45
C ALA A 3 18.23 3.76 -10.81
N SER A 4 18.22 3.83 -9.49
CA SER A 4 18.64 5.02 -8.73
C SER A 4 19.83 4.70 -7.82
N CYS A 5 20.73 5.66 -7.68
CA CYS A 5 21.88 5.60 -6.77
C CYS A 5 21.62 6.46 -5.54
N GLY A 6 21.65 5.90 -4.33
CA GLY A 6 21.69 6.67 -3.07
C GLY A 6 20.57 7.71 -2.89
N GLY A 7 19.39 7.46 -3.45
CA GLY A 7 18.23 8.35 -3.40
C GLY A 7 17.11 7.85 -2.47
N GLY A 8 17.19 6.59 -2.04
CA GLY A 8 16.25 5.92 -1.16
C GLY A 8 16.82 5.73 0.25
N ASN A 9 16.81 4.49 0.75
CA ASN A 9 17.12 4.18 2.15
C ASN A 9 18.62 4.14 2.51
N MET A 10 19.53 4.27 1.53
CA MET A 10 20.98 4.28 1.79
C MET A 10 21.46 5.68 2.15
N LYS A 11 22.30 5.80 3.18
CA LYS A 11 23.07 7.03 3.40
C LYS A 11 24.03 7.22 2.23
N ALA A 12 23.75 8.20 1.39
CA ALA A 12 24.61 8.56 0.27
C ALA A 12 25.75 9.47 0.75
N ASP A 13 26.98 8.99 0.64
CA ASP A 13 28.20 9.78 0.74
C ASP A 13 28.64 10.13 -0.68
N ASP A 14 28.43 11.38 -1.09
CA ASP A 14 28.64 11.83 -2.46
C ASP A 14 30.10 11.59 -2.92
N ASP A 15 31.08 11.64 -2.02
CA ASP A 15 32.49 11.41 -2.34
C ASP A 15 32.75 9.95 -2.73
N ILE A 16 32.09 9.00 -2.04
CA ILE A 16 32.22 7.57 -2.36
C ILE A 16 31.66 7.29 -3.76
N TYR A 17 30.48 7.82 -4.09
CA TYR A 17 29.87 7.61 -5.40
C TYR A 17 30.70 8.27 -6.50
N GLN A 18 31.15 9.52 -6.30
CA GLN A 18 31.98 10.24 -7.27
C GLN A 18 33.33 9.55 -7.51
N SER A 19 33.93 8.95 -6.47
CA SER A 19 35.21 8.23 -6.60
C SER A 19 35.15 7.04 -7.55
N VAL A 20 33.97 6.42 -7.69
CA VAL A 20 33.72 5.31 -8.63
C VAL A 20 33.02 5.75 -9.92
N GLY A 21 32.89 7.06 -10.14
CA GLY A 21 32.28 7.62 -11.35
C GLY A 21 30.75 7.56 -11.39
N LEU A 22 30.09 7.40 -10.23
CA LEU A 22 28.64 7.45 -10.09
C LEU A 22 28.18 8.77 -9.47
N GLN A 23 27.01 9.23 -9.88
CA GLN A 23 26.27 10.33 -9.27
C GLN A 23 25.22 9.76 -8.31
N SER A 24 25.26 10.17 -7.04
CA SER A 24 24.22 9.92 -6.04
C SER A 24 22.96 10.77 -6.32
N ARG A 25 21.82 10.34 -5.79
CA ARG A 25 20.49 10.96 -5.98
C ARG A 25 20.16 11.20 -7.45
N HIS A 26 20.53 10.26 -8.30
CA HIS A 26 20.39 10.36 -9.75
C HIS A 26 19.84 9.08 -10.36
N ALA A 27 19.06 9.23 -11.43
CA ALA A 27 18.43 8.13 -12.14
C ALA A 27 19.26 7.72 -13.36
N TYR A 28 19.45 6.42 -13.51
CA TYR A 28 20.11 5.75 -14.63
C TYR A 28 19.10 4.86 -15.35
N SER A 29 19.33 4.61 -16.64
CA SER A 29 18.56 3.62 -17.39
C SER A 29 19.32 2.29 -17.42
N ILE A 30 18.64 1.19 -17.11
CA ILE A 30 19.16 -0.15 -17.40
C ILE A 30 18.80 -0.50 -18.84
N LEU A 31 19.81 -0.84 -19.63
CA LEU A 31 19.69 -1.10 -21.07
C LEU A 31 19.74 -2.59 -21.39
N ASP A 32 20.57 -3.35 -20.69
CA ASP A 32 20.80 -4.78 -20.99
C ASP A 32 21.37 -5.53 -19.78
N VAL A 33 21.28 -6.86 -19.79
CA VAL A 33 21.88 -7.77 -18.81
C VAL A 33 22.47 -8.97 -19.54
N GLN A 34 23.74 -9.28 -19.32
CA GLN A 34 24.46 -10.35 -20.01
C GLN A 34 25.28 -11.20 -19.04
N ASP A 35 25.27 -12.51 -19.24
CA ASP A 35 26.12 -13.45 -18.51
C ASP A 35 27.43 -13.64 -19.29
N VAL A 36 28.57 -13.30 -18.67
CA VAL A 36 29.89 -13.45 -19.29
C VAL A 36 30.59 -14.69 -18.76
N GLN A 37 31.15 -15.48 -19.69
CA GLN A 37 31.90 -16.68 -19.37
C GLN A 37 33.40 -16.40 -19.48
N GLY A 38 34.18 -16.98 -18.56
CA GLY A 38 35.64 -16.94 -18.65
C GLY A 38 36.17 -17.95 -19.67
N ASN A 39 37.49 -17.94 -19.89
CA ASN A 39 38.19 -18.81 -20.86
C ASN A 39 37.95 -20.34 -20.72
N ARG A 40 37.35 -20.80 -19.62
CA ARG A 40 36.97 -22.21 -19.38
C ARG A 40 35.46 -22.46 -19.50
N GLN A 41 34.69 -21.55 -20.11
CA GLN A 41 33.22 -21.61 -20.23
C GLN A 41 32.48 -21.67 -18.88
N VAL A 42 33.14 -21.26 -17.80
CA VAL A 42 32.52 -21.09 -16.48
C VAL A 42 32.01 -19.66 -16.38
N LEU A 43 30.79 -19.48 -15.87
CA LEU A 43 30.21 -18.16 -15.59
C LEU A 43 31.16 -17.34 -14.71
N LEU A 44 31.68 -16.24 -15.26
CA LEU A 44 32.62 -15.36 -14.60
C LEU A 44 31.89 -14.23 -13.87
N SER A 45 30.92 -13.60 -14.54
CA SER A 45 30.12 -12.52 -13.97
C SER A 45 28.79 -12.35 -14.69
N ARG A 46 27.83 -11.70 -14.03
CA ARG A 46 26.63 -11.17 -14.66
C ARG A 46 26.78 -9.67 -14.75
N LEU A 47 26.77 -9.13 -15.97
CA LEU A 47 26.95 -7.72 -16.24
C LEU A 47 25.61 -7.05 -16.49
N VAL A 48 25.49 -5.81 -16.03
CA VAL A 48 24.34 -4.94 -16.27
C VAL A 48 24.85 -3.73 -17.04
N ARG A 49 24.19 -3.41 -18.15
CA ARG A 49 24.48 -2.23 -18.97
C ARG A 49 23.61 -1.09 -18.51
N LEU A 50 24.22 0.03 -18.14
CA LEU A 50 23.53 1.21 -17.69
C LEU A 50 23.87 2.42 -18.54
N ARG A 51 23.01 3.44 -18.43
CA ARG A 51 23.22 4.74 -19.04
C ARG A 51 22.95 5.86 -18.03
N ASN A 52 23.94 6.73 -17.86
CA ASN A 52 23.73 8.05 -17.29
C ASN A 52 23.08 8.96 -18.34
N PRO A 53 21.85 9.45 -18.13
CA PRO A 53 21.18 10.32 -19.09
C PRO A 53 21.89 11.67 -19.32
N TRP A 54 22.74 12.12 -18.41
CA TRP A 54 23.55 13.33 -18.57
C TRP A 54 24.77 13.15 -19.48
N GLY A 55 25.10 11.91 -19.85
CA GLY A 55 26.24 11.62 -20.72
C GLY A 55 27.61 11.97 -20.13
N ARG A 56 27.70 12.14 -18.80
CA ARG A 56 28.92 12.42 -18.03
C ARG A 56 29.03 11.43 -16.88
N PHE A 57 30.18 11.38 -16.20
CA PHE A 57 30.45 10.48 -15.07
C PHE A 57 30.27 9.00 -15.45
N SER A 58 31.36 8.40 -15.93
CA SER A 58 31.38 6.99 -16.31
C SER A 58 31.98 6.16 -15.19
N TRP A 59 31.36 5.02 -14.94
CA TRP A 59 31.83 4.01 -14.01
C TRP A 59 33.32 3.71 -14.19
N SER A 60 34.08 3.73 -13.10
CA SER A 60 35.54 3.51 -13.09
C SER A 60 35.98 2.20 -12.43
N GLY A 61 35.04 1.40 -11.93
CA GLY A 61 35.33 0.11 -11.30
C GLY A 61 35.45 -1.07 -12.28
N ASP A 62 35.22 -2.28 -11.77
CA ASP A 62 35.27 -3.51 -12.57
C ASP A 62 34.29 -3.44 -13.74
N TRP A 63 34.74 -3.85 -14.94
CA TRP A 63 33.97 -3.77 -16.20
C TRP A 63 33.73 -2.34 -16.74
N SER A 64 34.39 -1.33 -16.18
CA SER A 64 34.59 -0.05 -16.89
C SER A 64 35.37 -0.25 -18.19
N ASP A 65 35.32 0.72 -19.10
CA ASP A 65 35.94 0.63 -20.43
C ASP A 65 37.45 0.28 -20.39
N ASN A 66 38.14 0.73 -19.33
CA ASN A 66 39.58 0.49 -19.13
C ASN A 66 39.88 -0.67 -18.17
N SER A 67 38.87 -1.44 -17.76
CA SER A 67 39.03 -2.51 -16.78
C SER A 67 39.78 -3.71 -17.37
N PRO A 68 40.78 -4.28 -16.65
CA PRO A 68 41.47 -5.50 -17.09
C PRO A 68 40.55 -6.73 -17.04
N MET A 69 39.36 -6.63 -16.44
CA MET A 69 38.39 -7.73 -16.39
C MET A 69 37.95 -8.18 -17.79
N TRP A 70 37.98 -7.27 -18.77
CA TRP A 70 37.69 -7.57 -20.17
C TRP A 70 38.70 -8.54 -20.82
N ASP A 71 39.92 -8.66 -20.28
CA ASP A 71 40.94 -9.59 -20.80
C ASP A 71 40.69 -11.04 -20.36
N ASN A 72 39.80 -11.26 -19.40
CA ASN A 72 39.49 -12.58 -18.84
C ASN A 72 38.35 -13.31 -19.55
N ILE A 73 37.73 -12.68 -20.55
CA ILE A 73 36.64 -13.24 -21.35
C ILE A 73 37.09 -13.46 -22.80
N LEU A 74 36.27 -14.18 -23.56
CA LEU A 74 36.55 -14.41 -24.99
C LEU A 74 36.58 -13.08 -25.76
N SER A 75 37.51 -12.95 -26.69
CA SER A 75 37.66 -11.71 -27.49
C SER A 75 36.39 -11.33 -28.25
N ALA A 76 35.65 -12.33 -28.75
CA ALA A 76 34.37 -12.11 -29.42
C ALA A 76 33.31 -11.49 -28.49
N ASP A 77 33.22 -11.96 -27.24
CA ASP A 77 32.30 -11.42 -26.24
C ASP A 77 32.72 -10.01 -25.82
N ARG A 78 34.04 -9.80 -25.67
CA ARG A 78 34.60 -8.48 -25.40
C ARG A 78 34.23 -7.48 -26.49
N ASP A 79 34.43 -7.82 -27.76
CA ASP A 79 34.14 -6.90 -28.88
C ASP A 79 32.64 -6.61 -29.01
N ALA A 80 31.78 -7.57 -28.68
CA ALA A 80 30.33 -7.43 -28.69
C ALA A 80 29.80 -6.58 -27.53
N LEU A 81 30.40 -6.71 -26.35
CA LEU A 81 29.91 -6.06 -25.13
C LEU A 81 30.58 -4.72 -24.85
N MET A 82 31.84 -4.50 -25.25
CA MET A 82 32.51 -3.23 -24.97
C MET A 82 31.74 -2.06 -25.62
N PRO A 83 31.41 -0.99 -24.88
CA PRO A 83 30.67 0.15 -25.41
C PRO A 83 31.42 0.95 -26.49
N HIS A 84 32.70 0.62 -26.76
CA HIS A 84 33.63 1.31 -27.68
C HIS A 84 33.77 2.82 -27.41
N GLY A 85 33.52 3.24 -26.16
CA GLY A 85 33.70 4.62 -25.71
C GLY A 85 32.57 5.12 -24.80
N THR A 86 32.92 5.99 -23.86
CA THR A 86 32.03 6.57 -22.84
C THR A 86 31.08 7.67 -23.37
N GLU A 87 31.06 7.94 -24.68
CA GLU A 87 30.53 9.20 -25.27
C GLU A 87 29.03 9.44 -25.08
N HIS A 88 28.30 8.50 -24.47
CA HIS A 88 26.87 8.64 -24.17
C HIS A 88 26.52 8.30 -22.71
N GLY A 89 27.53 8.24 -21.83
CA GLY A 89 27.36 7.86 -20.42
C GLY A 89 26.93 6.40 -20.24
N VAL A 90 27.20 5.54 -21.23
CA VAL A 90 26.86 4.11 -21.21
C VAL A 90 28.05 3.33 -20.67
N PHE A 91 27.80 2.42 -19.74
CA PHE A 91 28.84 1.58 -19.15
C PHE A 91 28.28 0.22 -18.72
N TRP A 92 29.17 -0.75 -18.56
CA TRP A 92 28.86 -2.01 -17.90
C TRP A 92 29.36 -2.01 -16.47
N MET A 93 28.66 -2.73 -15.61
CA MET A 93 29.13 -3.05 -14.28
C MET A 93 28.65 -4.43 -13.86
N SER A 94 29.28 -5.02 -12.86
CA SER A 94 28.83 -6.29 -12.33
C SER A 94 27.49 -6.15 -11.59
N LEU A 95 26.66 -7.19 -11.59
CA LEU A 95 25.44 -7.24 -10.78
C LEU A 95 25.76 -7.05 -9.28
N LYS A 96 26.93 -7.52 -8.83
CA LYS A 96 27.40 -7.34 -7.45
C LYS A 96 27.60 -5.87 -7.12
N ASP A 97 28.13 -5.08 -8.05
CA ASP A 97 28.28 -3.64 -7.87
C ASP A 97 26.94 -2.92 -7.96
N ILE A 98 26.01 -3.37 -8.83
CA ILE A 98 24.63 -2.87 -8.81
C ILE A 98 24.02 -3.00 -7.42
N MET A 99 24.09 -4.19 -6.82
CA MET A 99 23.55 -4.44 -5.48
C MET A 99 24.27 -3.64 -4.38
N LYS A 100 25.50 -3.17 -4.63
CA LYS A 100 26.29 -2.38 -3.68
C LYS A 100 25.97 -0.88 -3.76
N TYR A 101 25.76 -0.34 -4.96
CA TYR A 101 25.67 1.10 -5.20
C TYR A 101 24.25 1.57 -5.56
N PHE A 102 23.38 0.71 -6.08
CA PHE A 102 22.02 1.07 -6.48
C PHE A 102 21.03 0.57 -5.43
N ASP A 103 20.13 1.46 -5.00
CA ASP A 103 19.18 1.20 -3.92
C ASP A 103 17.74 1.01 -4.39
N SER A 104 17.46 1.35 -5.65
CA SER A 104 16.15 1.12 -6.30
C SER A 104 16.30 0.73 -7.75
N ILE A 105 15.42 -0.17 -8.20
CA ILE A 105 15.21 -0.55 -9.60
C ILE A 105 13.73 -0.40 -9.91
N ASP A 106 13.41 0.41 -10.93
CA ASP A 106 12.04 0.69 -11.36
C ASP A 106 11.75 0.00 -12.70
N ILE A 107 10.71 -0.84 -12.71
CA ILE A 107 10.28 -1.57 -13.90
C ILE A 107 8.85 -1.15 -14.25
N CYS A 108 8.69 -0.54 -15.42
CA CYS A 108 7.38 -0.33 -16.02
C CYS A 108 7.09 -1.53 -16.93
N LYS A 109 6.19 -2.42 -16.49
CA LYS A 109 5.70 -3.50 -17.32
C LYS A 109 4.76 -2.94 -18.38
N PHE A 110 4.85 -3.50 -19.59
CA PHE A 110 3.95 -3.15 -20.67
C PHE A 110 3.56 -4.40 -21.43
N HIS A 111 2.25 -4.63 -21.52
CA HIS A 111 1.65 -5.73 -22.24
C HIS A 111 0.86 -5.16 -23.41
N ASN A 112 1.31 -5.44 -24.64
CA ASN A 112 0.72 -4.89 -25.86
C ASN A 112 -0.72 -5.39 -26.13
N ASP A 113 -1.05 -6.57 -25.59
CA ASP A 113 -2.26 -7.33 -25.86
C ASP A 113 -3.28 -7.27 -24.71
N TRP A 114 -2.98 -6.54 -23.64
CA TRP A 114 -3.86 -6.40 -22.50
C TRP A 114 -4.89 -5.29 -22.69
N MET A 115 -6.06 -5.49 -22.10
CA MET A 115 -7.14 -4.50 -22.03
C MET A 115 -6.88 -3.55 -20.86
N GLU A 116 -7.19 -2.26 -21.04
CA GLU A 116 -7.08 -1.25 -19.99
C GLU A 116 -8.42 -0.53 -19.78
N VAL A 117 -8.79 -0.37 -18.51
CA VAL A 117 -9.89 0.51 -18.09
C VAL A 117 -9.36 1.49 -17.06
N ARG A 118 -9.72 2.77 -17.19
CA ARG A 118 -9.41 3.82 -16.21
C ARG A 118 -10.69 4.45 -15.69
N LEU A 119 -10.80 4.52 -14.37
CA LEU A 119 -11.96 5.03 -13.67
C LEU A 119 -11.52 6.11 -12.70
N SER A 120 -12.11 7.30 -12.83
CA SER A 120 -11.93 8.35 -11.83
C SER A 120 -12.84 8.12 -10.63
N GLY A 121 -12.42 8.59 -9.48
CA GLY A 121 -13.20 8.57 -8.25
C GLY A 121 -12.71 9.58 -7.24
N THR A 122 -13.33 9.59 -6.07
CA THR A 122 -12.99 10.51 -4.98
C THR A 122 -13.00 9.73 -3.67
N PHE A 123 -12.00 9.96 -2.82
CA PHE A 123 -11.95 9.33 -1.50
C PHE A 123 -12.88 10.07 -0.54
N PRO A 124 -13.75 9.37 0.21
CA PRO A 124 -14.60 10.02 1.19
C PRO A 124 -13.73 10.64 2.30
N SER A 125 -14.09 11.85 2.73
CA SER A 125 -13.42 12.54 3.86
C SER A 125 -14.06 12.21 5.21
N ARG A 126 -15.23 11.55 5.17
CA ARG A 126 -16.06 11.16 6.32
C ARG A 126 -16.84 9.89 5.99
N ALA A 127 -17.35 9.22 7.01
CA ALA A 127 -18.11 7.98 6.85
C ALA A 127 -19.53 8.18 6.29
N ASP A 128 -20.12 9.37 6.39
CA ASP A 128 -21.45 9.68 5.85
C ASP A 128 -21.45 10.10 4.38
N GLU A 129 -20.27 10.18 3.76
CA GLU A 129 -20.14 10.45 2.33
C GLU A 129 -20.36 9.17 1.51
N PRO A 130 -21.00 9.28 0.32
CA PRO A 130 -21.27 8.11 -0.51
C PRO A 130 -19.96 7.51 -1.02
N ILE A 131 -19.86 6.18 -0.96
CA ILE A 131 -18.74 5.43 -1.53
C ILE A 131 -19.15 4.77 -2.85
N VAL A 132 -18.27 4.85 -3.83
CA VAL A 132 -18.42 4.16 -5.12
C VAL A 132 -17.54 2.92 -5.12
N VAL A 133 -18.12 1.77 -5.46
CA VAL A 133 -17.41 0.51 -5.62
C VAL A 133 -17.33 0.17 -7.09
N THR A 134 -16.16 -0.29 -7.53
CA THR A 134 -15.99 -0.82 -8.89
C THR A 134 -16.27 -2.31 -8.86
N VAL A 135 -17.31 -2.75 -9.56
CA VAL A 135 -17.64 -4.17 -9.73
C VAL A 135 -17.08 -4.63 -11.07
N ILE A 136 -16.29 -5.71 -11.03
CA ILE A 136 -15.77 -6.38 -12.22
C ILE A 136 -16.38 -7.76 -12.35
N GLU A 137 -16.75 -8.15 -13.56
CA GLU A 137 -17.19 -9.50 -13.90
C GLU A 137 -16.18 -10.12 -14.86
N VAL A 138 -15.65 -11.27 -14.42
CA VAL A 138 -14.61 -12.04 -15.06
C VAL A 138 -15.26 -13.26 -15.69
N PHE A 139 -15.13 -13.43 -17.00
CA PHE A 139 -15.76 -14.52 -17.73
C PHE A 139 -14.89 -15.77 -17.82
N ASP A 140 -13.56 -15.57 -17.88
CA ASP A 140 -12.56 -16.62 -17.97
C ASP A 140 -11.44 -16.34 -16.97
N THR A 141 -10.67 -17.35 -16.57
CA THR A 141 -9.47 -17.13 -15.75
C THR A 141 -8.57 -16.07 -16.40
N THR A 142 -8.35 -14.97 -15.70
CA THR A 142 -7.77 -13.72 -16.24
C THR A 142 -6.74 -13.17 -15.27
N GLU A 143 -5.53 -12.95 -15.76
CA GLU A 143 -4.53 -12.17 -15.04
C GLU A 143 -4.92 -10.68 -15.09
N VAL A 144 -4.89 -10.04 -13.92
CA VAL A 144 -5.25 -8.64 -13.73
C VAL A 144 -4.19 -7.90 -12.93
N GLU A 145 -3.95 -6.65 -13.30
CA GLU A 145 -3.14 -5.70 -12.53
C GLU A 145 -3.99 -4.47 -12.21
N PHE A 146 -4.10 -4.15 -10.91
CA PHE A 146 -4.76 -2.96 -10.41
C PHE A 146 -3.72 -1.90 -10.06
N GLY A 147 -3.95 -0.66 -10.49
CA GLY A 147 -3.15 0.50 -10.10
C GLY A 147 -4.05 1.63 -9.63
N LEU A 148 -3.75 2.19 -8.47
CA LEU A 148 -4.49 3.30 -7.87
C LEU A 148 -3.58 4.50 -7.74
N PHE A 149 -3.96 5.60 -8.39
CA PHE A 149 -3.21 6.84 -8.44
C PHE A 149 -3.96 7.93 -7.68
N GLN A 150 -3.27 8.61 -6.77
CA GLN A 150 -3.75 9.87 -6.21
C GLN A 150 -3.67 10.96 -7.29
N GLU A 151 -4.78 11.65 -7.54
CA GLU A 151 -4.75 12.83 -8.40
C GLU A 151 -3.96 13.96 -7.71
N GLY A 152 -3.04 14.57 -8.44
CA GLY A 152 -2.24 15.70 -7.95
C GLY A 152 -1.88 16.65 -9.07
N ALA A 153 -1.77 17.94 -8.74
CA ALA A 153 -1.31 18.95 -9.67
C ALA A 153 0.22 19.14 -9.54
N ARG A 154 0.96 18.89 -10.62
CA ARG A 154 2.38 19.28 -10.69
C ARG A 154 2.47 20.79 -10.52
N GLY A 155 3.23 21.28 -9.53
CA GLY A 155 3.50 22.71 -9.34
C GLY A 155 2.66 23.45 -8.29
N HIS A 156 1.62 22.83 -7.71
CA HIS A 156 0.99 23.35 -6.49
C HIS A 156 1.72 22.85 -5.23
N LYS A 157 1.52 23.52 -4.07
CA LYS A 157 2.00 23.04 -2.76
C LYS A 157 1.66 21.55 -2.67
N GLN A 158 2.67 20.69 -2.67
CA GLN A 158 2.49 19.25 -2.73
C GLN A 158 1.64 18.84 -1.52
N SER A 159 0.42 18.35 -1.75
CA SER A 159 -0.34 17.66 -0.71
C SER A 159 0.46 16.44 -0.28
N SER A 160 0.39 16.05 0.99
CA SER A 160 0.99 14.79 1.45
C SER A 160 0.49 13.62 0.60
N ALA A 161 1.36 12.61 0.46
CA ALA A 161 0.95 11.37 -0.19
C ALA A 161 -0.15 10.71 0.63
N LEU A 162 -1.22 10.26 -0.03
CA LEU A 162 -2.30 9.54 0.64
C LEU A 162 -1.86 8.13 1.00
N ASP A 163 -2.37 7.64 2.13
CA ASP A 163 -2.23 6.25 2.55
C ASP A 163 -3.20 5.37 1.76
N LEU A 164 -2.79 4.97 0.55
CA LEU A 164 -3.63 4.32 -0.44
C LEU A 164 -3.74 2.81 -0.23
N SER A 165 -4.93 2.26 -0.46
CA SER A 165 -5.16 0.82 -0.54
C SER A 165 -6.25 0.45 -1.52
N ILE A 166 -6.02 -0.64 -2.25
CA ILE A 166 -6.97 -1.33 -3.10
C ILE A 166 -7.32 -2.61 -2.37
N VAL A 167 -8.62 -2.84 -2.17
CA VAL A 167 -9.14 -4.09 -1.59
C VAL A 167 -10.07 -4.72 -2.62
N VAL A 168 -9.67 -5.89 -3.12
CA VAL A 168 -10.46 -6.71 -4.04
C VAL A 168 -11.12 -7.82 -3.24
N MET A 169 -12.43 -7.91 -3.31
CA MET A 169 -13.24 -8.88 -2.57
C MET A 169 -14.14 -9.67 -3.51
N GLN A 170 -14.52 -10.86 -3.07
CA GLN A 170 -15.58 -11.63 -3.72
C GLN A 170 -16.92 -11.32 -3.04
N PRO A 171 -17.86 -10.60 -3.69
CA PRO A 171 -19.14 -10.25 -3.11
C PRO A 171 -19.99 -11.50 -2.81
N GLN A 172 -20.73 -11.48 -1.70
CA GLN A 172 -21.62 -12.59 -1.34
C GLN A 172 -22.91 -12.62 -2.18
N SER A 173 -23.36 -11.46 -2.67
CA SER A 173 -24.52 -11.34 -3.57
C SER A 173 -24.47 -10.01 -4.33
N ASP A 174 -25.33 -9.83 -5.35
CA ASP A 174 -25.44 -8.56 -6.09
C ASP A 174 -25.84 -7.36 -5.22
N ARG A 175 -26.42 -7.59 -4.04
CA ARG A 175 -26.78 -6.54 -3.06
C ARG A 175 -25.70 -6.34 -1.98
N GLN A 176 -24.87 -7.35 -1.75
CA GLN A 176 -23.82 -7.33 -0.74
C GLN A 176 -22.47 -7.36 -1.43
N LEU A 177 -21.97 -6.15 -1.71
CA LEU A 177 -20.73 -5.93 -2.46
C LEU A 177 -19.47 -6.32 -1.68
N THR A 178 -19.58 -6.61 -0.39
CA THR A 178 -18.47 -7.03 0.48
C THR A 178 -18.46 -8.54 0.69
N GLY A 179 -17.28 -9.07 0.98
CA GLY A 179 -17.06 -10.50 1.23
C GLY A 179 -15.58 -10.80 1.47
N PRO A 180 -15.14 -12.06 1.30
CA PRO A 180 -13.76 -12.44 1.52
C PRO A 180 -12.79 -11.63 0.64
N VAL A 181 -11.69 -11.15 1.23
CA VAL A 181 -10.62 -10.47 0.50
C VAL A 181 -9.87 -11.47 -0.37
N VAL A 182 -9.77 -11.16 -1.66
CA VAL A 182 -9.04 -11.95 -2.66
C VAL A 182 -7.61 -11.44 -2.76
N VAL A 183 -7.44 -10.12 -2.90
CA VAL A 183 -6.13 -9.46 -2.97
C VAL A 183 -6.23 -8.02 -2.48
N CYS A 184 -5.18 -7.54 -1.83
CA CYS A 184 -5.02 -6.14 -1.46
C CYS A 184 -3.54 -5.75 -1.44
N ASN A 185 -3.23 -4.47 -1.62
CA ASN A 185 -1.87 -3.97 -1.38
C ASN A 185 -1.68 -3.51 0.09
N PRO A 186 -0.44 -3.55 0.61
CA PRO A 186 -0.07 -2.89 1.86
C PRO A 186 -0.46 -1.42 1.86
N ARG A 187 -0.94 -0.91 3.00
CA ARG A 187 -1.34 0.49 3.19
C ARG A 187 -0.11 1.37 3.38
N LEU A 188 0.25 2.18 2.40
CA LEU A 188 1.44 3.01 2.45
C LEU A 188 1.16 4.41 1.90
N PRO A 189 1.80 5.47 2.44
CA PRO A 189 1.61 6.84 2.00
C PRO A 189 2.38 7.07 0.69
N HIS A 190 1.79 6.59 -0.39
CA HIS A 190 2.32 6.71 -1.74
C HIS A 190 1.29 7.37 -2.66
N ARG A 191 1.78 8.08 -3.68
CA ARG A 191 0.90 8.64 -4.70
C ARG A 191 0.38 7.59 -5.68
N PHE A 192 0.94 6.38 -5.61
CA PHE A 192 0.59 5.24 -6.41
C PHE A 192 0.77 3.96 -5.60
N VAL A 193 -0.21 3.07 -5.67
CA VAL A 193 -0.11 1.69 -5.19
C VAL A 193 -0.69 0.75 -6.24
N GLY A 194 -0.24 -0.50 -6.25
CA GLY A 194 -0.80 -1.51 -7.12
C GLY A 194 -0.74 -2.90 -6.53
N CYS A 195 -1.56 -3.79 -7.07
CA CYS A 195 -1.54 -5.21 -6.79
C CYS A 195 -1.95 -6.00 -8.03
N ASN A 196 -1.46 -7.22 -8.17
CA ASN A 196 -1.76 -8.11 -9.28
C ASN A 196 -2.31 -9.45 -8.79
N HIS A 197 -3.16 -10.08 -9.59
CA HIS A 197 -3.74 -11.37 -9.25
C HIS A 197 -4.23 -12.13 -10.49
N ILE A 198 -4.49 -13.42 -10.34
CA ILE A 198 -5.20 -14.22 -11.35
C ILE A 198 -6.60 -14.47 -10.82
N LEU A 199 -7.60 -13.86 -11.44
CA LEU A 199 -9.00 -14.04 -11.07
C LEU A 199 -9.61 -15.20 -11.85
N GLY A 200 -10.41 -16.02 -11.17
CA GLY A 200 -11.26 -17.02 -11.82
C GLY A 200 -12.55 -16.39 -12.34
N PRO A 201 -13.38 -17.14 -13.08
CA PRO A 201 -14.70 -16.68 -13.50
C PRO A 201 -15.57 -16.31 -12.29
N GLY A 202 -16.20 -15.13 -12.33
CA GLY A 202 -17.04 -14.63 -11.25
C GLY A 202 -17.09 -13.11 -11.17
N LYS A 203 -17.86 -12.61 -10.20
CA LYS A 203 -17.92 -11.18 -9.88
C LYS A 203 -16.98 -10.85 -8.74
N TYR A 204 -16.37 -9.66 -8.79
CA TYR A 204 -15.48 -9.13 -7.77
C TYR A 204 -15.77 -7.65 -7.54
N SER A 205 -15.59 -7.20 -6.31
CA SER A 205 -15.72 -5.80 -5.91
C SER A 205 -14.34 -5.23 -5.61
N VAL A 206 -14.04 -4.06 -6.15
CA VAL A 206 -12.79 -3.32 -5.95
C VAL A 206 -13.13 -2.03 -5.23
N VAL A 207 -12.57 -1.88 -4.02
CA VAL A 207 -12.76 -0.72 -3.15
C VAL A 207 -11.42 0.00 -2.99
N CYS A 208 -11.41 1.29 -3.31
CA CYS A 208 -10.25 2.17 -3.16
C CYS A 208 -10.38 2.95 -1.84
N LEU A 209 -9.36 2.86 -0.99
CA LEU A 209 -9.36 3.41 0.36
C LEU A 209 -8.19 4.39 0.55
N ALA A 210 -8.46 5.46 1.31
CA ALA A 210 -7.47 6.37 1.87
C ALA A 210 -8.05 7.01 3.15
N PHE A 211 -7.22 7.29 4.15
CA PHE A 211 -7.70 7.78 5.46
C PHE A 211 -6.90 8.93 6.06
N ASN A 212 -5.66 9.17 5.64
CA ASN A 212 -4.83 10.24 6.24
C ASN A 212 -5.28 11.65 5.89
N HIS A 213 -6.17 11.83 4.91
CA HIS A 213 -6.82 13.11 4.64
C HIS A 213 -8.06 13.36 5.50
N TRP A 214 -8.53 12.38 6.28
CA TRP A 214 -9.68 12.59 7.15
C TRP A 214 -9.46 13.79 8.07
N SER A 215 -10.51 14.55 8.28
CA SER A 215 -10.48 15.76 9.12
C SER A 215 -9.66 16.95 8.58
N SER A 216 -9.19 16.93 7.32
CA SER A 216 -8.38 18.02 6.70
C SER A 216 -9.15 19.33 6.38
N GLY A 217 -10.27 19.60 7.05
CA GLY A 217 -11.12 20.76 6.76
C GLY A 217 -11.81 20.69 5.39
N PRO A 218 -12.49 21.76 4.94
CA PRO A 218 -13.35 21.77 3.75
C PRO A 218 -12.60 21.74 2.40
N CYS A 219 -11.34 21.31 2.38
CA CYS A 219 -10.65 21.06 1.12
C CYS A 219 -11.30 19.89 0.40
N GLN A 220 -11.58 20.09 -0.89
CA GLN A 220 -12.23 19.13 -1.78
C GLN A 220 -11.65 17.72 -1.59
N ALA A 221 -12.54 16.75 -1.38
CA ALA A 221 -12.19 15.36 -1.15
C ALA A 221 -11.19 14.88 -2.23
N PRO A 222 -10.09 14.18 -1.88
CA PRO A 222 -9.03 13.90 -2.84
C PRO A 222 -9.50 12.97 -3.96
N GLY A 223 -9.21 13.36 -5.20
CA GLY A 223 -9.48 12.55 -6.39
C GLY A 223 -8.49 11.39 -6.55
N TYR A 224 -8.93 10.35 -7.25
CA TYR A 224 -8.08 9.24 -7.65
C TYR A 224 -8.43 8.71 -9.04
N VAL A 225 -7.49 7.97 -9.63
CA VAL A 225 -7.71 7.16 -10.82
C VAL A 225 -7.38 5.71 -10.51
N LEU A 226 -8.36 4.81 -10.67
CA LEU A 226 -8.18 3.37 -10.68
C LEU A 226 -7.95 2.91 -12.12
N SER A 227 -6.81 2.30 -12.36
CA SER A 227 -6.48 1.57 -13.59
C SER A 227 -6.63 0.07 -13.36
N ILE A 228 -7.23 -0.61 -14.33
CA ILE A 228 -7.37 -2.06 -14.36
C ILE A 228 -6.81 -2.53 -15.70
N HIS A 229 -5.71 -3.26 -15.64
CA HIS A 229 -5.12 -3.93 -16.79
C HIS A 229 -5.48 -5.40 -16.72
N SER A 230 -5.87 -6.01 -17.84
CA SER A 230 -6.33 -7.40 -17.86
C SER A 230 -5.93 -8.12 -19.14
N SER A 231 -5.52 -9.37 -19.00
CA SER A 231 -5.13 -10.24 -20.12
C SER A 231 -6.32 -10.66 -21.01
N LYS A 232 -7.56 -10.48 -20.55
CA LYS A 232 -8.81 -10.79 -21.27
C LYS A 232 -9.85 -9.73 -20.96
N VAL A 233 -10.90 -9.65 -21.79
CA VAL A 233 -11.99 -8.69 -21.62
C VAL A 233 -12.74 -8.95 -20.32
N LEU A 234 -12.97 -7.89 -19.55
CA LEU A 234 -13.77 -7.87 -18.33
C LEU A 234 -14.95 -6.91 -18.50
N LEU A 235 -16.06 -7.18 -17.84
CA LEU A 235 -17.12 -6.18 -17.68
C LEU A 235 -16.84 -5.37 -16.42
N VAL A 236 -16.83 -4.04 -16.52
CA VAL A 236 -16.49 -3.14 -15.42
C VAL A 236 -17.59 -2.12 -15.24
N ASN A 237 -18.10 -1.99 -14.01
CA ASN A 237 -19.15 -1.03 -13.65
C ASN A 237 -18.82 -0.33 -12.33
N GLN A 238 -19.16 0.96 -12.21
CA GLN A 238 -19.14 1.67 -10.93
C GLN A 238 -20.54 1.74 -10.34
N VAL A 239 -20.69 1.34 -9.08
CA VAL A 239 -21.98 1.27 -8.38
C VAL A 239 -21.89 2.06 -7.08
N ALA A 240 -22.94 2.85 -6.78
CA ALA A 240 -23.09 3.48 -5.49
C ALA A 240 -23.30 2.40 -4.42
N ALA A 241 -22.45 2.39 -3.40
CA ALA A 241 -22.49 1.36 -2.39
C ALA A 241 -23.37 1.77 -1.20
N PRO A 242 -23.99 0.81 -0.51
CA PRO A 242 -24.63 1.07 0.78
C PRO A 242 -23.66 1.64 1.80
N ASP A 243 -24.17 2.47 2.72
CA ASP A 243 -23.42 3.18 3.76
C ASP A 243 -22.47 2.29 4.58
N TYR A 244 -22.82 1.02 4.77
CA TYR A 244 -22.02 0.08 5.55
C TYR A 244 -20.80 -0.50 4.83
N THR A 245 -20.67 -0.26 3.52
CA THR A 245 -19.65 -0.88 2.68
C THR A 245 -18.24 -0.55 3.15
N LEU A 246 -18.02 0.69 3.62
CA LEU A 246 -16.71 1.11 4.10
C LEU A 246 -16.30 0.33 5.37
N ALA A 247 -17.19 0.22 6.37
CA ALA A 247 -16.94 -0.57 7.57
C ALA A 247 -16.69 -2.04 7.24
N ASP A 248 -17.56 -2.65 6.45
CA ASP A 248 -17.45 -4.07 6.12
C ASP A 248 -16.16 -4.36 5.32
N THR A 249 -15.74 -3.46 4.42
CA THR A 249 -14.45 -3.58 3.71
C THR A 249 -13.27 -3.54 4.67
N VAL A 250 -13.24 -2.57 5.59
CA VAL A 250 -12.17 -2.44 6.60
C VAL A 250 -12.13 -3.66 7.52
N ILE A 251 -13.30 -4.15 7.95
CA ILE A 251 -13.41 -5.38 8.76
C ILE A 251 -12.83 -6.57 8.00
N GLN A 252 -13.22 -6.82 6.75
CA GLN A 252 -12.72 -7.94 5.96
C GLN A 252 -11.21 -7.83 5.69
N LEU A 253 -10.70 -6.62 5.45
CA LEU A 253 -9.27 -6.35 5.33
C LEU A 253 -8.52 -6.73 6.61
N VAL A 254 -8.98 -6.28 7.77
CA VAL A 254 -8.31 -6.53 9.04
C VAL A 254 -8.44 -7.99 9.48
N MET A 255 -9.57 -8.65 9.21
CA MET A 255 -9.73 -10.08 9.50
C MET A 255 -8.83 -10.95 8.62
N SER A 256 -8.54 -10.54 7.39
CA SER A 256 -7.70 -11.30 6.46
C SER A 256 -6.20 -11.05 6.63
N GLN A 257 -5.79 -9.79 6.87
CA GLN A 257 -4.37 -9.39 6.93
C GLN A 257 -3.88 -9.09 8.35
N GLY A 258 -4.79 -8.87 9.30
CA GLY A 258 -4.47 -8.48 10.66
C GLY A 258 -4.07 -9.64 11.55
N ARG A 259 -3.35 -9.32 12.63
CA ARG A 259 -3.03 -10.28 13.67
C ARG A 259 -4.24 -10.51 14.56
N ARG A 260 -4.73 -11.74 14.60
CA ARG A 260 -5.79 -12.18 15.49
C ARG A 260 -5.25 -12.43 16.91
N HIS A 261 -5.99 -11.97 17.90
CA HIS A 261 -5.77 -12.23 19.32
C HIS A 261 -7.12 -12.56 19.98
N ASP A 262 -7.28 -13.79 20.45
CA ASP A 262 -8.45 -14.17 21.24
C ASP A 262 -8.20 -13.76 22.70
N SER A 263 -9.07 -12.92 23.24
CA SER A 263 -9.05 -12.55 24.65
C SER A 263 -9.84 -13.56 25.48
N ARG A 264 -9.85 -13.35 26.79
CA ARG A 264 -10.80 -14.01 27.69
C ARG A 264 -12.21 -13.47 27.37
N ASP A 265 -13.25 -14.23 27.73
CA ASP A 265 -14.66 -13.80 27.59
C ASP A 265 -15.23 -13.72 26.16
N GLU A 266 -14.81 -14.63 25.27
CA GLU A 266 -15.35 -14.78 23.89
C GLU A 266 -15.12 -13.58 22.95
N MET A 267 -14.33 -12.61 23.38
CA MET A 267 -13.85 -11.49 22.56
C MET A 267 -12.70 -11.90 21.65
N THR A 268 -12.71 -11.44 20.40
CA THR A 268 -11.55 -11.53 19.51
C THR A 268 -11.15 -10.14 19.03
N THR A 269 -9.87 -9.83 19.12
CA THR A 269 -9.28 -8.60 18.63
C THR A 269 -8.45 -8.90 17.38
N TYR A 270 -8.64 -8.11 16.33
CA TYR A 270 -7.83 -8.13 15.13
C TYR A 270 -7.11 -6.80 15.00
N SER A 271 -5.78 -6.86 14.91
CA SER A 271 -4.92 -5.69 14.85
C SER A 271 -4.10 -5.71 13.57
N LEU A 272 -4.29 -4.71 12.72
CA LEU A 272 -3.47 -4.51 11.52
C LEU A 272 -2.43 -3.43 11.80
N THR A 273 -1.16 -3.85 11.96
CA THR A 273 0.02 -2.99 12.15
C THR A 273 1.13 -3.27 11.15
N HIS A 274 1.22 -4.51 10.66
CA HIS A 274 2.26 -4.93 9.73
C HIS A 274 1.85 -4.61 8.30
N GLY A 275 2.74 -4.00 7.52
CA GLY A 275 2.44 -3.60 6.14
C GLY A 275 1.38 -2.48 6.05
N CYS A 276 1.21 -1.70 7.12
CA CYS A 276 0.38 -0.50 7.10
C CYS A 276 1.09 0.69 7.76
N SER A 277 1.01 1.86 7.13
CA SER A 277 1.39 3.14 7.73
C SER A 277 0.29 3.65 8.65
N GLY A 278 0.08 2.94 9.76
CA GLY A 278 -0.98 3.23 10.70
C GLY A 278 -1.32 2.05 11.59
N PHE A 279 -2.56 2.03 12.08
CA PHE A 279 -3.07 0.99 12.95
C PHE A 279 -4.58 0.85 12.78
N ILE A 280 -5.08 -0.37 12.59
CA ILE A 280 -6.52 -0.62 12.63
C ILE A 280 -6.80 -1.67 13.70
N ASN A 281 -7.82 -1.42 14.51
CA ASN A 281 -8.31 -2.37 15.49
C ASN A 281 -9.79 -2.69 15.24
N VAL A 282 -10.06 -3.97 15.03
CA VAL A 282 -11.42 -4.52 14.90
C VAL A 282 -11.63 -5.50 16.03
N ILE A 283 -12.77 -5.43 16.68
CA ILE A 283 -13.12 -6.31 17.79
C ILE A 283 -14.41 -7.05 17.42
N GLU A 284 -14.43 -8.36 17.64
CA GLU A 284 -15.61 -9.22 17.58
C GLU A 284 -16.03 -9.59 19.01
N ASN A 285 -17.27 -9.28 19.35
CA ASN A 285 -17.94 -9.82 20.52
C ASN A 285 -18.73 -11.07 20.10
N ARG A 286 -18.16 -12.25 20.38
CA ARG A 286 -18.84 -13.54 20.09
C ARG A 286 -19.75 -14.00 21.22
N HIS A 287 -19.82 -13.24 22.31
CA HIS A 287 -20.67 -13.58 23.43
C HIS A 287 -22.15 -13.49 23.01
N PRO A 288 -22.99 -14.50 23.32
CA PRO A 288 -24.38 -14.55 22.86
C PRO A 288 -25.33 -13.61 23.63
N LEU A 289 -25.02 -13.31 24.90
CA LEU A 289 -25.93 -12.55 25.78
C LEU A 289 -25.42 -11.20 26.29
N TYR A 290 -24.10 -11.03 26.46
CA TYR A 290 -23.52 -9.86 27.11
C TYR A 290 -22.77 -8.98 26.11
N ALA A 291 -22.85 -7.68 26.35
CA ALA A 291 -22.04 -6.73 25.62
C ALA A 291 -20.60 -6.77 26.17
N ILE A 292 -19.66 -6.24 25.39
CA ILE A 292 -18.30 -6.02 25.83
C ILE A 292 -18.02 -4.54 25.76
N ASN A 293 -17.61 -3.96 26.89
CA ASN A 293 -17.14 -2.59 26.90
C ASN A 293 -15.65 -2.62 26.62
N VAL A 294 -15.21 -1.77 25.70
CA VAL A 294 -13.81 -1.66 25.29
C VAL A 294 -13.37 -0.21 25.45
N GLN A 295 -12.18 -0.01 25.99
CA GLN A 295 -11.52 1.27 26.07
C GLN A 295 -10.19 1.17 25.33
N CYS A 296 -10.02 2.01 24.32
CA CYS A 296 -8.79 2.08 23.53
C CYS A 296 -8.15 3.45 23.72
N ASP A 297 -6.88 3.45 24.11
CA ASP A 297 -6.07 4.64 24.33
C ASP A 297 -4.85 4.60 23.40
N CYS A 298 -4.88 5.48 22.41
CA CYS A 298 -3.81 5.68 21.44
C CYS A 298 -3.12 7.05 21.58
N SER A 299 -3.29 7.77 22.70
CA SER A 299 -2.79 9.15 22.82
C SER A 299 -1.26 9.28 22.84
N GLY A 300 -0.54 8.18 23.03
CA GLY A 300 0.92 8.16 22.90
C GLY A 300 1.41 8.03 21.46
N SER A 301 0.51 7.98 20.47
CA SER A 301 0.88 7.90 19.06
C SER A 301 1.30 9.28 18.52
N PHE A 302 2.21 9.27 17.55
CA PHE A 302 2.78 10.47 16.93
C PHE A 302 2.66 10.42 15.41
N ASN A 303 2.39 11.56 14.77
CA ASN A 303 2.22 11.72 13.33
C ASN A 303 1.13 10.80 12.73
N VAL A 304 -0.06 10.81 13.36
CA VAL A 304 -1.21 10.01 12.92
C VAL A 304 -2.50 10.82 12.93
N VAL A 305 -3.39 10.48 12.00
CA VAL A 305 -4.80 10.90 11.99
C VAL A 305 -5.66 9.73 12.43
N SER A 306 -6.66 10.02 13.26
CA SER A 306 -7.69 9.07 13.66
C SER A 306 -8.99 9.35 12.92
N THR A 307 -9.57 8.29 12.36
CA THR A 307 -10.91 8.35 11.76
C THR A 307 -12.02 8.63 12.76
N ARG A 308 -11.75 8.47 14.05
CA ARG A 308 -12.66 8.80 15.16
C ARG A 308 -12.59 10.28 15.57
N GLU A 309 -11.70 11.07 14.95
CA GLU A 309 -11.37 12.46 15.37
C GLU A 309 -10.79 12.56 16.80
N THR A 310 -10.55 11.42 17.46
CA THR A 310 -9.96 11.30 18.79
C THR A 310 -9.02 10.10 18.83
N LEU A 311 -8.05 10.15 19.74
CA LEU A 311 -7.13 9.04 20.04
C LEU A 311 -7.55 8.24 21.29
N LYS A 312 -8.64 8.62 21.95
CA LYS A 312 -9.20 7.90 23.09
C LYS A 312 -10.68 7.65 22.86
N MET A 313 -11.09 6.40 23.02
CA MET A 313 -12.48 6.00 22.88
C MET A 313 -12.84 4.92 23.88
N THR A 314 -14.13 4.90 24.21
CA THR A 314 -14.77 3.85 24.97
C THR A 314 -16.03 3.46 24.22
N ASP A 315 -16.16 2.19 23.85
CA ASP A 315 -17.27 1.68 23.06
C ASP A 315 -17.92 0.47 23.73
N LEU A 316 -19.24 0.35 23.57
CA LEU A 316 -20.02 -0.83 23.90
C LEU A 316 -20.24 -1.63 22.61
N ILE A 317 -19.78 -2.87 22.59
CA ILE A 317 -19.97 -3.80 21.48
C ILE A 317 -21.08 -4.79 21.86
N PRO A 318 -22.24 -4.76 21.20
CA PRO A 318 -23.35 -5.65 21.52
C PRO A 318 -23.01 -7.13 21.31
N PRO A 319 -23.78 -8.07 21.89
CA PRO A 319 -23.63 -9.51 21.65
C PRO A 319 -23.66 -9.84 20.16
N LEU A 320 -22.79 -10.73 19.69
CA LEU A 320 -22.72 -11.17 18.28
C LEU A 320 -22.52 -10.03 17.27
N HIS A 321 -21.74 -9.01 17.67
CA HIS A 321 -21.38 -7.89 16.80
C HIS A 321 -19.87 -7.74 16.72
N ARG A 322 -19.44 -7.04 15.67
CA ARG A 322 -18.08 -6.60 15.45
C ARG A 322 -18.01 -5.10 15.20
N GLN A 323 -16.91 -4.46 15.54
CA GLN A 323 -16.77 -3.01 15.43
C GLN A 323 -15.35 -2.63 15.03
N VAL A 324 -15.22 -1.68 14.09
CA VAL A 324 -13.96 -0.96 13.86
C VAL A 324 -13.82 0.05 15.01
N VAL A 325 -13.01 -0.25 16.02
CA VAL A 325 -12.89 0.59 17.22
C VAL A 325 -12.06 1.83 16.91
N ILE A 326 -10.93 1.65 16.23
CA ILE A 326 -10.04 2.74 15.82
C ILE A 326 -9.37 2.42 14.48
N LEU A 327 -9.22 3.44 13.65
CA LEU A 327 -8.39 3.43 12.45
C LEU A 327 -7.49 4.66 12.49
N LEU A 328 -6.20 4.40 12.57
CA LEU A 328 -5.13 5.38 12.51
C LEU A 328 -4.42 5.25 11.15
N SER A 329 -4.03 6.38 10.60
CA SER A 329 -3.23 6.48 9.37
C SER A 329 -2.15 7.54 9.56
N GLN A 330 -0.95 7.31 9.02
CA GLN A 330 0.16 8.26 9.09
C GLN A 330 -0.23 9.57 8.40
N LEU A 331 -0.12 10.69 9.12
CA LEU A 331 -0.55 12.00 8.61
C LEU A 331 0.42 12.51 7.53
N GLU A 332 1.70 12.62 7.87
CA GLU A 332 2.74 13.14 6.98
C GLU A 332 3.76 12.05 6.63
N SER A 333 3.98 11.83 5.34
CA SER A 333 4.88 10.81 4.82
C SER A 333 6.36 11.17 4.93
N THR A 334 6.67 12.45 5.18
CA THR A 334 8.04 12.97 5.25
C THR A 334 8.72 12.67 6.59
N ASP A 335 7.93 12.55 7.66
CA ASP A 335 8.41 12.31 9.01
C ASP A 335 8.08 10.89 9.47
N GLY A 336 8.87 10.38 10.42
CA GLY A 336 8.55 9.11 11.08
C GLY A 336 7.22 9.17 11.83
N PHE A 337 6.61 8.02 12.07
CA PHE A 337 5.40 7.90 12.89
C PHE A 337 5.59 6.82 13.95
N SER A 338 4.78 6.89 15.01
CA SER A 338 4.74 5.85 16.03
C SER A 338 3.32 5.57 16.46
N ILE A 339 3.03 4.29 16.70
CA ILE A 339 1.75 3.84 17.23
C ILE A 339 1.96 3.37 18.66
N SER A 340 1.28 4.03 19.59
CA SER A 340 1.07 3.53 20.95
C SER A 340 -0.39 3.14 21.07
N HIS A 341 -0.67 1.94 21.58
CA HIS A 341 -2.04 1.49 21.81
C HIS A 341 -2.14 0.72 23.11
N ARG A 342 -3.19 1.00 23.88
CA ARG A 342 -3.57 0.24 25.07
C ARG A 342 -5.05 -0.05 24.99
N LEU A 343 -5.40 -1.33 25.00
CA LEU A 343 -6.77 -1.82 25.00
C LEU A 343 -7.10 -2.40 26.37
N VAL A 344 -8.25 -2.01 26.91
CA VAL A 344 -8.83 -2.57 28.14
C VAL A 344 -10.26 -2.98 27.83
N ASP A 345 -10.63 -4.20 28.16
CA ASP A 345 -11.95 -4.74 27.93
C ASP A 345 -12.59 -5.27 29.22
N ARG A 346 -13.93 -5.36 29.22
CA ARG A 346 -14.71 -6.06 30.24
C ARG A 346 -16.04 -6.53 29.69
N VAL A 347 -16.51 -7.67 30.18
CA VAL A 347 -17.89 -8.12 29.96
C VAL A 347 -18.86 -7.19 30.69
N ASN A 348 -19.95 -6.83 30.01
CA ASN A 348 -21.00 -5.96 30.51
C ASN A 348 -22.37 -6.65 30.43
N PRO A 349 -22.90 -7.13 31.58
CA PRO A 349 -24.21 -7.77 31.63
C PRO A 349 -25.41 -6.83 31.42
N SER A 350 -25.25 -5.50 31.58
CA SER A 350 -26.39 -4.57 31.46
C SER A 350 -26.80 -4.33 30.00
N VAL A 351 -25.85 -4.42 29.06
CA VAL A 351 -26.00 -4.21 27.60
C VAL A 351 -26.48 -2.79 27.20
N THR A 352 -26.95 -1.97 28.13
CA THR A 352 -27.61 -0.69 27.83
C THR A 352 -26.68 0.52 27.79
N ASP A 353 -25.57 0.49 28.52
CA ASP A 353 -24.62 1.60 28.58
C ASP A 353 -23.22 1.17 29.03
N LEU A 354 -22.27 2.08 28.99
CA LEU A 354 -20.89 1.86 29.38
C LEU A 354 -20.68 1.73 30.92
N GLY A 355 -21.74 1.79 31.72
CA GLY A 355 -21.68 1.77 33.18
C GLY A 355 -20.82 2.90 33.74
N ASN A 356 -19.95 2.59 34.70
CA ASN A 356 -19.06 3.58 35.33
C ASN A 356 -17.93 4.12 34.42
N TRP A 357 -17.86 3.71 33.15
CA TRP A 357 -16.88 4.25 32.19
C TRP A 357 -17.39 5.48 31.44
N ALA A 358 -18.68 5.81 31.55
CA ALA A 358 -19.30 6.95 30.90
C ALA A 358 -20.49 7.50 31.70
N ARG A 359 -21.21 8.48 31.15
CA ARG A 359 -22.49 8.91 31.75
C ARG A 359 -23.57 7.86 31.47
N PRO A 360 -24.59 7.72 32.33
CA PRO A 360 -25.69 6.78 32.11
C PRO A 360 -26.34 6.97 30.74
N GLY A 361 -26.59 5.87 30.03
CA GLY A 361 -27.16 5.86 28.67
C GLY A 361 -26.16 6.09 27.53
N GLU A 362 -24.88 6.37 27.79
CA GLU A 362 -23.87 6.48 26.74
C GLU A 362 -23.33 5.09 26.36
N CYS A 363 -23.42 4.76 25.06
CA CYS A 363 -22.86 3.53 24.48
C CYS A 363 -21.48 3.73 23.84
N HIS A 364 -21.16 4.97 23.44
CA HIS A 364 -19.92 5.34 22.76
C HIS A 364 -19.43 6.68 23.29
N VAL A 365 -18.16 6.76 23.66
CA VAL A 365 -17.49 7.99 24.10
C VAL A 365 -16.20 8.16 23.28
N PRO A 366 -16.08 9.22 22.46
CA PRO A 366 -17.14 10.16 22.10
C PRO A 366 -18.27 9.46 21.32
N ALA A 367 -19.46 10.08 21.35
CA ALA A 367 -20.62 9.58 20.62
C ALA A 367 -20.33 9.49 19.12
N LEU A 368 -20.85 8.45 18.47
CA LEU A 368 -20.71 8.23 17.03
C LEU A 368 -21.63 9.19 16.25
N GLY A 369 -21.12 10.40 15.97
CA GLY A 369 -21.79 11.34 15.08
C GLY A 369 -21.85 10.84 13.63
N ARG A 370 -22.66 11.51 12.78
CA ARG A 370 -22.85 11.11 11.37
C ARG A 370 -21.53 10.91 10.61
N ALA A 371 -20.58 11.82 10.80
CA ALA A 371 -19.27 11.81 10.15
C ALA A 371 -18.42 10.54 10.39
N VAL A 372 -18.70 9.78 11.45
CA VAL A 372 -17.92 8.59 11.83
C VAL A 372 -18.77 7.32 11.92
N HIS A 373 -20.09 7.47 12.03
CA HIS A 373 -21.03 6.40 12.35
C HIS A 373 -20.94 5.21 11.38
N ASN A 374 -20.97 5.47 10.07
CA ASN A 374 -21.03 4.39 9.08
C ASN A 374 -19.76 3.53 9.00
N LEU A 375 -18.62 4.03 9.50
CA LEU A 375 -17.39 3.24 9.63
C LEU A 375 -17.30 2.55 11.00
N HIS A 376 -17.73 3.23 12.05
CA HIS A 376 -17.43 2.84 13.43
C HIS A 376 -18.60 2.24 14.20
N ALA A 377 -19.83 2.25 13.68
CA ALA A 377 -20.97 1.63 14.35
C ALA A 377 -20.80 0.09 14.43
N PRO A 378 -21.27 -0.56 15.52
CA PRO A 378 -21.28 -2.01 15.60
C PRO A 378 -22.04 -2.66 14.43
N ARG A 379 -21.49 -3.75 13.92
CA ARG A 379 -21.99 -4.52 12.78
C ARG A 379 -22.34 -5.93 13.25
N PRO A 380 -23.50 -6.49 12.88
CA PRO A 380 -23.79 -7.89 13.14
C PRO A 380 -22.72 -8.81 12.52
N MET A 381 -22.40 -9.90 13.21
CA MET A 381 -21.45 -10.91 12.73
C MET A 381 -21.99 -11.77 11.60
#